data_AF-A0A841U5E3-F1
#
_entry.id   AF-A0A841U5E3-F1
#
_cell.length_a   1.000
_cell.length_b   1.000
_cell.length_c   1.000
_cell.angle_alpha   90.00
_cell.angle_beta   90.00
_cell.angle_gamma   90.00
#
_symmetry.space_group_name_H-M   'P 1'
#
loop_
_entity.id
_entity.type
_entity.pdbx_description
1 polymer ?
#
loop_
_entity_poly.entity_id
_entity_poly.type
_entity_poly.pdbx_seq_one_letter_code
_entity_poly.pdbx_strand_id
1 'polypeptide(L)'
;MIQRWLRLKTWKKWTFGISGLIALIFLFLVIFFIYRVKTVDLDEIIAKHNVNTAANIEDDSDSKKDQDSNIPNLLEKPLEKANSLTDKQIDSEDAIDVAAILMNSGLSLKEMSYLTGNSTSDLTTEEKQKIRDLLLKKLSPKEIEALRSITSQYGKYLVILDPNYPIELVGVQDEKERERILKELEEKKLDQAKENASTAEPTQPVPSEKPPQKNAETNEQELLKKKLDAKYTEKFSNLQKNSQIEVDSLTEAVKDYIFKSREEGKEVTISDLQANFLSDITDAESKTDQQFEKILSEAQKEYEASSLDVSGLDTFKTQYEQSKNKARSTALSQILSVWKTSSK
;
A
#
# COMPACT_ATOMS: atom_id res chain seq x y z
N MET A 1 -12.40 -39.64 26.83
CA MET A 1 -13.08 -39.01 25.67
C MET A 1 -13.28 -39.98 24.48
N ILE A 2 -12.31 -40.86 24.19
CA ILE A 2 -12.33 -41.81 23.06
C ILE A 2 -13.50 -42.83 23.11
N GLN A 3 -13.87 -43.33 24.30
CA GLN A 3 -14.94 -44.32 24.43
C GLN A 3 -16.36 -43.77 24.15
N ARG A 4 -16.58 -42.47 24.29
CA ARG A 4 -17.89 -41.83 23.97
C ARG A 4 -18.12 -41.76 22.45
N TRP A 5 -17.06 -41.80 21.66
CA TRP A 5 -17.11 -41.67 20.19
C TRP A 5 -17.54 -42.98 19.50
N LEU A 6 -17.23 -44.12 20.12
CA LEU A 6 -17.57 -45.44 19.57
C LEU A 6 -19.08 -45.73 19.55
N ARG A 7 -19.86 -45.11 20.45
CA ARG A 7 -21.33 -45.30 20.56
C ARG A 7 -22.17 -44.44 19.61
N LEU A 8 -21.58 -43.59 18.78
CA LEU A 8 -22.34 -42.81 17.80
C LEU A 8 -22.83 -43.70 16.66
N LYS A 9 -24.11 -43.58 16.31
CA LYS A 9 -24.73 -44.27 15.16
C LYS A 9 -23.93 -43.99 13.89
N THR A 10 -23.80 -45.01 13.03
CA THR A 10 -22.97 -45.00 11.80
C THR A 10 -23.23 -43.79 10.91
N TRP A 11 -24.48 -43.32 10.83
CA TRP A 11 -24.83 -42.12 10.05
C TRP A 11 -24.23 -40.82 10.61
N LYS A 12 -24.10 -40.67 11.94
CA LYS A 12 -23.45 -39.51 12.56
C LYS A 12 -21.93 -39.52 12.38
N LYS A 13 -21.32 -40.70 12.21
CA LYS A 13 -19.87 -40.80 11.91
C LYS A 13 -19.55 -40.30 10.50
N TRP A 14 -20.47 -40.52 9.56
CA TRP A 14 -20.36 -40.01 8.19
C TRP A 14 -20.51 -38.48 8.10
N THR A 15 -21.46 -37.89 8.83
CA THR A 15 -21.66 -36.43 8.80
C THR A 15 -20.48 -35.65 9.39
N PHE A 16 -19.82 -36.16 10.44
CA PHE A 16 -18.60 -35.54 10.97
C PHE A 16 -17.40 -35.68 10.02
N GLY A 17 -17.29 -36.79 9.29
CA GLY A 17 -16.23 -36.97 8.28
C GLY A 17 -16.37 -36.01 7.10
N ILE A 18 -17.59 -35.84 6.58
CA ILE A 18 -17.88 -34.93 5.47
C ILE A 18 -17.73 -33.46 5.91
N SER A 19 -18.21 -33.10 7.10
CA SER A 19 -18.04 -31.76 7.67
C SER A 19 -16.56 -31.40 7.84
N GLY A 20 -15.71 -32.34 8.26
CA GLY A 20 -14.26 -32.13 8.37
C GLY A 20 -13.59 -31.93 7.01
N LEU A 21 -13.99 -32.71 5.99
CA LEU A 21 -13.47 -32.58 4.63
C LEU A 21 -13.84 -31.22 4.00
N ILE A 22 -15.09 -30.77 4.18
CA ILE A 22 -15.56 -29.48 3.68
C ILE A 22 -14.79 -28.33 4.35
N ALA A 23 -14.57 -28.40 5.67
CA ALA A 23 -13.80 -27.38 6.39
C ALA A 23 -12.33 -27.31 5.89
N LEU A 24 -11.73 -28.46 5.57
CA LEU A 24 -10.35 -28.54 5.06
C LEU A 24 -10.24 -27.99 3.64
N ILE A 25 -11.22 -28.29 2.76
CA ILE A 25 -11.32 -27.71 1.41
C ILE A 25 -11.49 -26.19 1.50
N PHE A 26 -12.36 -25.70 2.40
CA PHE A 26 -12.55 -24.26 2.60
C PHE A 26 -11.27 -23.58 3.08
N LEU A 27 -10.53 -24.20 3.99
CA LEU A 27 -9.25 -23.69 4.49
C LEU A 27 -8.18 -23.68 3.37
N PHE A 28 -8.16 -24.70 2.50
CA PHE A 28 -7.28 -24.74 1.35
C PHE A 28 -7.64 -23.68 0.30
N LEU A 29 -8.94 -23.45 0.04
CA LEU A 29 -9.41 -22.38 -0.85
C LEU A 29 -9.06 -20.99 -0.30
N VAL A 30 -9.20 -20.77 1.01
CA VAL A 30 -8.80 -19.50 1.66
C VAL A 30 -7.29 -19.29 1.59
N ILE A 31 -6.47 -20.33 1.87
CA ILE A 31 -5.01 -20.25 1.71
C ILE A 31 -4.64 -19.98 0.25
N PHE A 32 -5.26 -20.69 -0.70
CA PHE A 32 -5.04 -20.50 -2.13
C PHE A 32 -5.43 -19.09 -2.58
N PHE A 33 -6.53 -18.54 -2.07
CA PHE A 33 -6.97 -17.18 -2.41
C PHE A 33 -6.07 -16.11 -1.79
N ILE A 34 -5.64 -16.28 -0.53
CA ILE A 34 -4.63 -15.42 0.11
C ILE A 34 -3.31 -15.49 -0.66
N TYR A 35 -2.93 -16.66 -1.16
CA TYR A 35 -1.78 -16.84 -2.02
C TYR A 35 -1.97 -16.10 -3.36
N ARG A 36 -3.10 -16.31 -4.05
CA ARG A 36 -3.45 -15.68 -5.34
C ARG A 36 -3.52 -14.15 -5.27
N VAL A 37 -4.05 -13.60 -4.18
CA VAL A 37 -4.15 -12.14 -3.98
C VAL A 37 -2.78 -11.54 -3.63
N LYS A 38 -1.91 -12.30 -2.97
CA LYS A 38 -0.50 -11.91 -2.80
C LYS A 38 0.34 -12.05 -4.08
N THR A 39 -0.11 -12.86 -5.03
CA THR A 39 0.55 -13.08 -6.32
C THR A 39 -0.25 -12.46 -7.47
N VAL A 40 -0.64 -11.20 -7.35
CA VAL A 40 -0.60 -10.37 -8.57
C VAL A 40 0.89 -10.35 -8.93
N ASP A 41 1.29 -11.23 -9.84
CA ASP A 41 2.69 -11.45 -10.14
C ASP A 41 3.23 -10.17 -10.78
N LEU A 42 3.90 -9.34 -9.98
CA LEU A 42 4.66 -8.20 -10.49
C LEU A 42 5.58 -8.66 -11.61
N ASP A 43 6.07 -9.88 -11.53
CA ASP A 43 6.89 -10.52 -12.55
C ASP A 43 6.10 -10.77 -13.86
N GLU A 44 4.80 -11.08 -13.82
CA GLU A 44 3.91 -11.20 -14.99
C GLU A 44 3.64 -9.84 -15.62
N ILE A 45 3.33 -8.82 -14.80
CA ILE A 45 3.14 -7.42 -15.27
C ILE A 45 4.42 -6.94 -15.96
N ILE A 46 5.58 -7.08 -15.31
CA ILE A 46 6.88 -6.69 -15.88
C ILE A 46 7.16 -7.47 -17.17
N ALA A 47 6.92 -8.78 -17.20
CA ALA A 47 7.14 -9.60 -18.38
C ALA A 47 6.25 -9.17 -19.56
N LYS A 48 4.96 -8.93 -19.32
CA LYS A 48 3.99 -8.46 -20.31
C LYS A 48 4.45 -7.14 -20.96
N HIS A 49 4.88 -6.17 -20.15
CA HIS A 49 5.30 -4.86 -20.66
C HIS A 49 6.67 -4.87 -21.34
N ASN A 50 7.60 -5.70 -20.87
CA ASN A 50 8.91 -5.84 -21.51
C ASN A 50 8.80 -6.48 -22.91
N VAL A 51 7.87 -7.42 -23.10
CA VAL A 51 7.62 -8.06 -24.41
C VAL A 51 6.98 -7.08 -25.39
N ASN A 52 5.99 -6.30 -24.94
CA ASN A 52 5.30 -5.33 -25.79
C ASN A 52 6.19 -4.15 -26.23
N THR A 53 7.15 -3.74 -25.38
CA THR A 53 8.12 -2.69 -25.71
C THR A 53 9.04 -3.10 -26.87
N ALA A 54 9.34 -4.40 -27.01
CA ALA A 54 10.18 -4.91 -28.09
C ALA A 54 9.44 -5.11 -29.43
N ALA A 55 8.10 -5.22 -29.40
CA ALA A 55 7.30 -5.56 -30.58
C ALA A 55 6.67 -4.33 -31.29
N ASN A 56 6.53 -3.18 -30.63
CA ASN A 56 5.73 -2.05 -31.10
C ASN A 56 6.52 -0.90 -31.79
N ILE A 57 7.43 -1.22 -32.73
CA ILE A 57 8.09 -0.17 -33.54
C ILE A 57 7.40 0.06 -34.89
N GLU A 58 6.51 -0.82 -35.36
CA GLU A 58 5.85 -0.64 -36.67
C GLU A 58 4.41 -1.19 -36.65
N ASP A 59 3.39 -0.43 -36.24
CA ASP A 59 2.03 -0.68 -36.75
C ASP A 59 1.06 0.51 -36.62
N ASP A 60 0.15 0.54 -37.58
CA ASP A 60 -0.73 1.61 -38.06
C ASP A 60 -1.88 1.96 -37.08
N SER A 61 -2.05 3.24 -36.76
CA SER A 61 -2.79 3.74 -35.59
C SER A 61 -4.30 3.94 -35.76
N ASP A 62 -5.00 3.15 -36.57
CA ASP A 62 -6.36 3.54 -37.01
C ASP A 62 -7.50 2.52 -36.78
N SER A 63 -7.35 1.49 -35.92
CA SER A 63 -8.38 0.42 -35.86
C SER A 63 -8.79 -0.19 -34.52
N LYS A 64 -8.63 0.48 -33.37
CA LYS A 64 -9.23 -0.02 -32.10
C LYS A 64 -9.75 1.11 -31.20
N LYS A 65 -11.05 1.41 -31.30
CA LYS A 65 -11.76 2.32 -30.38
C LYS A 65 -12.89 1.68 -29.56
N ASP A 66 -13.17 0.39 -29.76
CA ASP A 66 -14.41 -0.23 -29.23
C ASP A 66 -14.19 -1.29 -28.13
N GLN A 67 -13.04 -1.31 -27.44
CA GLN A 67 -12.75 -2.32 -26.41
C GLN A 67 -12.58 -1.76 -24.98
N ASP A 68 -13.15 -0.59 -24.69
CA ASP A 68 -12.90 0.18 -23.45
C ASP A 68 -13.94 -0.04 -22.31
N SER A 69 -14.86 -1.00 -22.43
CA SER A 69 -16.04 -1.06 -21.54
C SER A 69 -15.83 -1.67 -20.15
N ASN A 70 -14.60 -2.00 -19.74
CA ASN A 70 -14.35 -2.73 -18.48
C ASN A 70 -13.59 -1.93 -17.42
N ILE A 71 -13.34 -0.63 -17.64
CA ILE A 71 -12.68 0.21 -16.63
C ILE A 71 -13.68 0.54 -15.52
N PRO A 72 -13.36 0.26 -14.24
CA PRO A 72 -14.14 0.75 -13.13
C PRO A 72 -14.31 2.27 -13.19
N ASN A 73 -15.52 2.80 -13.00
CA ASN A 73 -15.79 4.25 -12.98
C ASN A 73 -14.87 5.04 -12.03
N LEU A 74 -14.27 4.38 -11.03
CA LEU A 74 -13.26 4.97 -10.15
C LEU A 74 -12.03 5.50 -10.92
N LEU A 75 -11.62 4.76 -11.94
CA LEU A 75 -10.41 5.02 -12.69
C LEU A 75 -10.68 5.93 -13.89
N GLU A 76 -11.93 6.13 -14.30
CA GLU A 76 -12.29 6.94 -15.47
C GLU A 76 -11.73 8.36 -15.37
N LYS A 77 -11.95 9.08 -14.26
CA LYS A 77 -11.43 10.44 -14.07
C LYS A 77 -9.89 10.48 -13.96
N PRO A 78 -9.24 9.67 -13.10
CA PRO A 78 -7.78 9.58 -13.09
C PRO A 78 -7.18 9.22 -14.45
N LEU A 79 -7.81 8.32 -15.19
CA LEU A 79 -7.38 7.87 -16.51
C LEU A 79 -7.54 8.96 -17.56
N GLU A 80 -8.68 9.66 -17.60
CA GLU A 80 -8.87 10.82 -18.47
C GLU A 80 -7.81 11.89 -18.20
N LYS A 81 -7.54 12.17 -16.93
CA LYS A 81 -6.46 13.09 -16.54
C LYS A 81 -5.09 12.56 -16.96
N ALA A 82 -4.81 11.28 -16.79
CA ALA A 82 -3.53 10.69 -17.19
C ALA A 82 -3.35 10.72 -18.71
N ASN A 83 -4.40 10.41 -19.47
CA ASN A 83 -4.46 10.53 -20.94
C ASN A 83 -4.22 11.96 -21.40
N SER A 84 -4.66 12.98 -20.64
CA SER A 84 -4.39 14.38 -20.97
C SER A 84 -2.91 14.77 -20.81
N LEU A 85 -2.13 13.97 -20.07
CA LEU A 85 -0.72 14.22 -19.80
C LEU A 85 0.21 13.42 -20.71
N THR A 86 -0.30 12.47 -21.49
CA THR A 86 0.48 11.56 -22.35
C THR A 86 0.12 11.78 -23.82
N ASP A 87 1.09 11.56 -24.72
CA ASP A 87 0.83 11.67 -26.18
C ASP A 87 0.07 10.45 -26.72
N LYS A 88 -0.02 9.38 -25.93
CA LYS A 88 -0.69 8.11 -26.25
C LYS A 88 -1.81 7.85 -25.26
N GLN A 89 -2.92 7.29 -25.73
CA GLN A 89 -3.98 6.78 -24.88
C GLN A 89 -3.46 5.61 -24.04
N ILE A 90 -3.72 5.66 -22.74
CA ILE A 90 -3.37 4.63 -21.76
C ILE A 90 -4.36 3.48 -21.86
N ASP A 91 -3.84 2.26 -21.97
CA ASP A 91 -4.64 1.04 -21.96
C ASP A 91 -5.38 0.89 -20.62
N SER A 92 -6.67 0.55 -20.70
CA SER A 92 -7.51 0.17 -19.57
C SER A 92 -6.86 -0.84 -18.63
N GLU A 93 -6.18 -1.85 -19.17
CA GLU A 93 -5.56 -2.92 -18.41
C GLU A 93 -4.36 -2.40 -17.62
N ASP A 94 -3.58 -1.50 -18.22
CA ASP A 94 -2.43 -0.88 -17.59
C ASP A 94 -2.83 0.08 -16.48
N ALA A 95 -3.95 0.79 -16.66
CA ALA A 95 -4.54 1.62 -15.62
C ALA A 95 -4.97 0.78 -14.41
N ILE A 96 -5.53 -0.42 -14.66
CA ILE A 96 -5.89 -1.38 -13.62
C ILE A 96 -4.64 -1.93 -12.92
N ASP A 97 -3.59 -2.26 -13.67
CA ASP A 97 -2.32 -2.76 -13.11
C ASP A 97 -1.64 -1.71 -12.24
N VAL A 98 -1.58 -0.45 -12.69
CA VAL A 98 -1.08 0.67 -11.88
C VAL A 98 -1.90 0.82 -10.60
N ALA A 99 -3.24 0.80 -10.70
CA ALA A 99 -4.10 0.90 -9.53
C ALA A 99 -3.86 -0.25 -8.55
N ALA A 100 -3.70 -1.48 -9.05
CA ALA A 100 -3.42 -2.66 -8.24
C ALA A 100 -2.06 -2.56 -7.52
N ILE A 101 -1.01 -2.11 -8.22
CA ILE A 101 0.32 -1.87 -7.61
C ILE A 101 0.21 -0.82 -6.50
N LEU A 102 -0.44 0.32 -6.77
CA LEU A 102 -0.59 1.39 -5.79
C LEU A 102 -1.40 0.92 -4.57
N MET A 103 -2.47 0.18 -4.76
CA MET A 103 -3.27 -0.37 -3.66
C MET A 103 -2.51 -1.40 -2.82
N ASN A 104 -1.67 -2.23 -3.45
CA ASN A 104 -0.88 -3.26 -2.76
C ASN A 104 0.34 -2.69 -2.02
N SER A 105 0.87 -1.55 -2.46
CA SER A 105 2.00 -0.85 -1.83
C SER A 105 1.71 -0.29 -0.43
N GLY A 106 0.48 -0.45 0.09
CA GLY A 106 0.09 0.07 1.39
C GLY A 106 -0.10 1.60 1.41
N LEU A 107 -0.33 2.21 0.25
CA LEU A 107 -0.88 3.55 0.16
C LEU A 107 -2.30 3.55 0.76
N SER A 108 -2.58 4.54 1.61
CA SER A 108 -3.94 4.83 2.07
C SER A 108 -4.78 5.43 0.95
N LEU A 109 -6.11 5.33 1.04
CA LEU A 109 -7.01 5.97 0.09
C LEU A 109 -6.79 7.49 0.02
N LYS A 110 -6.46 8.09 1.17
CA LYS A 110 -6.11 9.51 1.28
C LYS A 110 -4.80 9.83 0.54
N GLU A 111 -3.77 9.01 0.68
CA GLU A 111 -2.51 9.18 -0.04
C GLU A 111 -2.69 8.99 -1.55
N MET A 112 -3.47 7.99 -1.99
CA MET A 112 -3.81 7.83 -3.41
C MET A 112 -4.60 9.02 -3.95
N SER A 113 -5.56 9.54 -3.17
CA SER A 113 -6.32 10.75 -3.54
C SER A 113 -5.41 11.99 -3.59
N TYR A 114 -4.45 12.10 -2.68
CA TYR A 114 -3.43 13.15 -2.69
C TYR A 114 -2.55 13.06 -3.95
N LEU A 115 -2.11 11.86 -4.34
CA LEU A 115 -1.29 11.65 -5.53
C LEU A 115 -2.04 11.96 -6.83
N THR A 116 -3.31 11.54 -6.93
CA THR A 116 -4.15 11.79 -8.12
C THR A 116 -4.63 13.24 -8.21
N GLY A 117 -4.93 13.87 -7.07
CA GLY A 117 -5.29 15.29 -7.00
C GLY A 117 -4.15 16.21 -7.43
N ASN A 118 -2.94 15.93 -6.97
CA ASN A 118 -1.75 16.76 -7.19
C ASN A 118 -0.97 16.44 -8.48
N SER A 119 -1.52 15.68 -9.42
CA SER A 119 -0.82 15.35 -10.68
C SER A 119 -0.75 16.51 -11.70
N THR A 120 -0.73 17.76 -11.25
CA THR A 120 -0.59 18.94 -12.11
C THR A 120 0.88 19.29 -12.35
N SER A 121 1.17 20.08 -13.39
CA SER A 121 2.53 20.53 -13.75
C SER A 121 3.14 21.50 -12.74
N ASP A 122 2.33 22.13 -11.89
CA ASP A 122 2.70 23.34 -11.14
C ASP A 122 3.05 23.05 -9.67
N LEU A 123 3.49 21.83 -9.37
CA LEU A 123 3.90 21.45 -8.02
C LEU A 123 5.17 22.19 -7.58
N THR A 124 5.19 22.62 -6.33
CA THR A 124 6.42 23.18 -5.73
C THR A 124 7.46 22.08 -5.54
N THR A 125 8.72 22.47 -5.37
CA THR A 125 9.82 21.53 -5.10
C THR A 125 9.58 20.72 -3.83
N GLU A 126 9.00 21.34 -2.80
CA GLU A 126 8.65 20.69 -1.54
C GLU A 126 7.54 19.65 -1.73
N GLU A 127 6.53 19.96 -2.54
CA GLU A 127 5.44 19.02 -2.83
C GLU A 127 5.94 17.83 -3.65
N LYS A 128 6.80 18.07 -4.64
CA LYS A 128 7.46 17.01 -5.43
C LYS A 128 8.30 16.12 -4.50
N GLN A 129 9.07 16.70 -3.59
CA GLN A 129 9.88 15.94 -2.64
C GLN A 129 8.99 15.10 -1.71
N LYS A 130 7.90 15.68 -1.19
CA LYS A 130 6.94 14.95 -0.36
C LYS A 130 6.30 13.77 -1.09
N ILE A 131 5.96 13.94 -2.37
CA ILE A 131 5.45 12.84 -3.21
C ILE A 131 6.52 11.75 -3.38
N ARG A 132 7.76 12.13 -3.70
CA ARG A 132 8.88 11.20 -3.81
C ARG A 132 9.06 10.40 -2.53
N ASP A 133 9.13 11.07 -1.38
CA ASP A 133 9.35 10.43 -0.08
C ASP A 133 8.21 9.48 0.27
N LEU A 134 6.97 9.89 0.02
CA LEU A 134 5.79 9.05 0.22
C LEU A 134 5.85 7.78 -0.63
N LEU A 135 6.14 7.94 -1.93
CA LEU A 135 6.19 6.83 -2.88
C LEU A 135 7.36 5.88 -2.58
N LEU A 136 8.56 6.39 -2.34
CA LEU A 136 9.74 5.58 -2.01
C LEU A 136 9.60 4.86 -0.66
N LYS A 137 8.84 5.44 0.28
CA LYS A 137 8.55 4.82 1.58
C LYS A 137 7.56 3.66 1.47
N LYS A 138 6.59 3.75 0.56
CA LYS A 138 5.47 2.79 0.43
C LYS A 138 5.73 1.72 -0.63
N LEU A 139 6.33 2.09 -1.76
CA LEU A 139 6.61 1.18 -2.86
C LEU A 139 7.92 0.43 -2.63
N SER A 140 7.88 -0.88 -2.82
CA SER A 140 9.06 -1.72 -2.94
C SER A 140 9.81 -1.46 -4.26
N PRO A 141 11.11 -1.81 -4.35
CA PRO A 141 11.87 -1.66 -5.60
C PRO A 141 11.24 -2.36 -6.81
N LYS A 142 10.63 -3.54 -6.61
CA LYS A 142 9.93 -4.28 -7.67
C LYS A 142 8.68 -3.54 -8.16
N GLU A 143 7.90 -2.96 -7.26
CA GLU A 143 6.71 -2.18 -7.63
C GLU A 143 7.10 -0.91 -8.40
N ILE A 144 8.19 -0.25 -7.99
CA ILE A 144 8.76 0.90 -8.73
C ILE A 144 9.16 0.49 -10.14
N GLU A 145 9.83 -0.65 -10.30
CA GLU A 145 10.23 -1.18 -11.60
C GLU A 145 9.02 -1.50 -12.49
N ALA A 146 7.99 -2.15 -11.94
CA ALA A 146 6.74 -2.43 -12.64
C ALA A 146 6.06 -1.13 -13.10
N LEU A 147 5.91 -0.14 -12.21
CA LEU A 147 5.35 1.16 -12.56
C LEU A 147 6.15 1.88 -13.65
N ARG A 148 7.49 1.83 -13.61
CA ARG A 148 8.36 2.40 -14.64
C ARG A 148 8.18 1.69 -15.98
N SER A 149 8.07 0.35 -15.97
CA SER A 149 7.83 -0.43 -17.19
C SER A 149 6.50 -0.01 -17.85
N ILE A 150 5.40 0.02 -17.08
CA ILE A 150 4.08 0.44 -17.57
C ILE A 150 4.08 1.89 -18.07
N THR A 151 4.75 2.82 -17.39
CA THR A 151 4.69 4.25 -17.77
C THR A 151 5.62 4.60 -18.93
N SER A 152 6.70 3.85 -19.13
CA SER A 152 7.70 4.12 -20.17
C SER A 152 7.13 4.04 -21.60
N GLN A 153 6.23 3.10 -21.88
CA GLN A 153 5.53 2.96 -23.17
C GLN A 153 4.67 4.18 -23.54
N TYR A 154 4.26 4.97 -22.54
CA TYR A 154 3.52 6.23 -22.67
C TYR A 154 4.43 7.47 -22.68
N GLY A 155 5.74 7.29 -22.80
CA GLY A 155 6.72 8.39 -22.83
C GLY A 155 6.93 9.07 -21.47
N LYS A 156 6.41 8.49 -20.38
CA LYS A 156 6.60 9.00 -19.03
C LYS A 156 7.51 8.05 -18.27
N TYR A 157 8.76 8.45 -18.08
CA TYR A 157 9.61 7.78 -17.12
C TYR A 157 9.30 8.38 -15.75
N LEU A 158 8.90 7.57 -14.76
CA LEU A 158 8.64 8.05 -13.38
C LEU A 158 9.95 8.47 -12.69
N VAL A 159 10.63 9.49 -13.22
CA VAL A 159 11.90 10.05 -12.72
C VAL A 159 11.79 10.57 -11.29
N ILE A 160 10.57 10.91 -10.84
CA ILE A 160 10.33 11.25 -9.43
C ILE A 160 10.69 10.12 -8.48
N LEU A 161 10.62 8.86 -8.94
CA LEU A 161 10.98 7.66 -8.17
C LEU A 161 12.48 7.34 -8.20
N ASP A 162 13.31 8.13 -8.87
CA ASP A 162 14.77 7.98 -8.81
C ASP A 162 15.34 8.87 -7.69
N PRO A 163 15.91 8.27 -6.62
CA PRO A 163 16.50 9.04 -5.51
C PRO A 163 17.66 9.94 -5.95
N ASN A 164 18.34 9.58 -7.05
CA ASN A 164 19.51 10.31 -7.54
C ASN A 164 19.14 11.42 -8.53
N TYR A 165 17.89 11.48 -8.98
CA TYR A 165 17.45 12.49 -9.93
C TYR A 165 17.11 13.80 -9.19
N PRO A 166 17.67 14.96 -9.60
CA PRO A 166 17.36 16.23 -8.95
C PRO A 166 15.86 16.55 -8.98
N ILE A 167 15.29 16.88 -7.83
CA ILE A 167 13.85 17.06 -7.68
C ILE A 167 13.34 18.28 -8.46
N GLU A 168 14.20 19.30 -8.62
CA GLU A 168 13.94 20.53 -9.36
C GLU A 168 13.72 20.28 -10.85
N LEU A 169 14.30 19.20 -11.39
CA LEU A 169 14.16 18.81 -12.79
C LEU A 169 12.91 17.97 -13.06
N VAL A 170 12.20 17.53 -12.01
CA VAL A 170 10.98 16.73 -12.17
C VAL A 170 9.86 17.62 -12.70
N GLY A 171 9.27 17.22 -13.84
CA GLY A 171 8.17 17.95 -14.49
C GLY A 171 8.59 19.09 -15.41
N VAL A 172 9.89 19.40 -15.53
CA VAL A 172 10.39 20.40 -16.49
C VAL A 172 10.32 19.83 -17.90
N GLN A 173 9.41 20.36 -18.72
CA GLN A 173 9.17 19.89 -20.09
C GLN A 173 10.15 20.50 -21.12
N ASP A 174 10.58 21.75 -20.93
CA ASP A 174 11.53 22.41 -21.83
C ASP A 174 12.96 21.92 -21.58
N GLU A 175 13.57 21.33 -22.60
CA GLU A 175 14.95 20.83 -22.55
C GLU A 175 15.95 21.94 -22.22
N LYS A 176 15.77 23.16 -22.74
CA LYS A 176 16.69 24.28 -22.47
C LYS A 176 16.61 24.74 -21.02
N GLU A 177 15.41 24.75 -20.46
CA GLU A 177 15.23 25.08 -19.04
C GLU A 177 15.84 23.99 -18.14
N ARG A 178 15.66 22.72 -18.52
CA ARG A 178 16.27 21.57 -17.83
C ARG A 178 17.79 21.68 -17.82
N GLU A 179 18.42 21.99 -18.97
CA GLU A 179 19.87 22.21 -19.06
C GLU A 179 20.34 23.38 -18.19
N ARG A 180 19.59 24.50 -18.19
CA ARG A 180 19.91 25.66 -17.35
C ARG A 180 19.91 25.30 -15.86
N ILE A 181 18.85 24.63 -15.39
CA ILE A 181 18.73 24.21 -13.99
C ILE A 181 19.82 23.20 -13.63
N LEU A 182 20.11 22.24 -14.52
CA LEU A 182 21.16 21.24 -14.29
C LEU A 182 22.54 21.89 -14.12
N LYS A 183 22.85 22.87 -14.97
CA LYS A 183 24.09 23.66 -14.86
C LYS A 183 24.14 24.46 -13.55
N GLU A 184 23.04 25.11 -13.16
CA GLU A 184 22.96 25.85 -11.89
C GLU A 184 23.15 24.93 -10.68
N LEU A 185 22.58 23.72 -10.71
CA LEU A 185 22.75 22.72 -9.66
C LEU A 185 24.19 22.19 -9.58
N GLU A 186 24.87 22.03 -10.72
CA GLU A 186 26.27 21.64 -10.77
C GLU A 186 27.18 22.73 -10.19
N GLU A 187 26.95 24.00 -10.55
CA GLU A 187 27.66 25.15 -9.99
C GLU A 187 27.45 25.24 -8.46
N LYS A 188 26.22 25.09 -7.97
CA LYS A 188 25.92 25.07 -6.52
C LYS A 188 26.61 23.93 -5.78
N LYS A 189 26.68 22.73 -6.37
CA LYS A 189 27.40 21.59 -5.78
C LYS A 189 28.90 21.84 -5.67
N LEU A 190 29.49 22.49 -6.67
CA LEU A 190 30.92 22.85 -6.65
C LEU A 190 31.21 23.90 -5.57
N ASP A 191 30.30 24.86 -5.37
CA ASP A 191 30.47 25.88 -4.34
C ASP A 191 30.29 25.32 -2.92
N GLN A 192 29.29 24.45 -2.69
CA GLN A 192 29.13 23.74 -1.42
C GLN A 192 30.31 22.79 -1.12
N ALA A 193 30.88 22.15 -2.13
CA ALA A 193 32.06 21.30 -1.95
C ALA A 193 33.30 22.12 -1.52
N LYS A 194 33.47 23.33 -2.05
CA LYS A 194 34.54 24.25 -1.64
C LYS A 194 34.35 24.78 -0.21
N GLU A 195 33.10 25.05 0.18
CA GLU A 195 32.78 25.52 1.53
C GLU A 195 33.01 24.43 2.58
N ASN A 196 32.60 23.18 2.29
CA ASN A 196 32.82 22.04 3.19
C ASN A 196 34.30 21.60 3.26
N ALA A 197 35.11 21.85 2.24
CA ALA A 197 36.55 21.56 2.25
C ALA A 197 37.36 22.51 3.16
N SER A 198 36.78 23.62 3.63
CA SER A 198 37.48 24.63 4.44
C SER A 198 37.24 24.51 5.96
N THR A 199 36.47 23.51 6.43
CA THR A 199 36.13 23.31 7.86
C THR A 199 36.41 21.88 8.33
N ALA A 200 37.55 21.30 7.94
CA ALA A 200 38.05 20.05 8.51
C ALA A 200 39.07 20.36 9.62
N GLU A 201 38.57 20.58 10.83
CA GLU A 201 39.40 20.72 12.04
C GLU A 201 39.83 19.32 12.55
N PRO A 202 41.07 19.12 13.05
CA PRO A 202 41.59 17.80 13.39
C PRO A 202 41.01 17.30 14.72
N THR A 203 40.24 16.21 14.66
CA THR A 203 39.73 15.50 15.85
C THR A 203 40.90 14.91 16.67
N GLN A 204 41.08 15.40 17.90
CA GLN A 204 42.00 14.85 18.88
C GLN A 204 41.56 13.44 19.35
N PRO A 205 42.50 12.51 19.62
CA PRO A 205 42.21 11.24 20.25
C PRO A 205 42.03 11.38 21.77
N VAL A 206 40.88 10.98 22.29
CA VAL A 206 40.61 10.91 23.74
C VAL A 206 40.99 9.52 24.30
N PRO A 207 41.70 9.43 25.45
CA PRO A 207 42.22 8.16 25.98
C PRO A 207 41.21 7.27 26.74
N SER A 208 41.48 5.98 26.61
CA SER A 208 41.14 4.79 27.42
C SER A 208 40.42 4.89 28.77
N GLU A 209 39.35 4.09 28.82
CA GLU A 209 39.03 3.02 29.78
C GLU A 209 39.00 3.31 31.29
N LYS A 210 37.79 3.20 31.84
CA LYS A 210 37.51 2.86 33.24
C LYS A 210 36.49 1.71 33.28
N PRO A 211 36.61 0.71 34.18
CA PRO A 211 35.88 -0.55 34.08
C PRO A 211 34.40 -0.41 34.53
N PRO A 212 33.47 -1.20 33.96
CA PRO A 212 32.04 -1.05 34.21
C PRO A 212 31.61 -1.77 35.50
N GLN A 213 31.11 -1.00 36.47
CA GLN A 213 30.17 -1.47 37.49
C GLN A 213 28.74 -1.31 36.93
N LYS A 214 28.24 -2.28 36.16
CA LYS A 214 26.86 -2.27 35.64
C LYS A 214 26.29 -3.68 35.57
N ASN A 215 25.80 -4.21 36.69
CA ASN A 215 25.07 -5.50 36.71
C ASN A 215 23.74 -5.45 37.49
N ALA A 216 23.32 -4.29 38.02
CA ALA A 216 22.05 -4.15 38.75
C ALA A 216 20.97 -3.36 37.97
N GLU A 217 21.34 -2.33 37.20
CA GLU A 217 20.38 -1.53 36.41
C GLU A 217 19.74 -2.28 35.24
N THR A 218 20.42 -3.30 34.70
CA THR A 218 19.96 -4.05 33.53
C THR A 218 18.64 -4.80 33.78
N ASN A 219 18.41 -5.27 35.01
CA ASN A 219 17.25 -6.12 35.32
C ASN A 219 15.96 -5.30 35.53
N GLU A 220 16.07 -4.07 36.03
CA GLU A 220 14.92 -3.17 36.21
C GLU A 220 14.45 -2.58 34.88
N GLN A 221 15.38 -2.17 34.01
CA GLN A 221 15.06 -1.68 32.67
C GLN A 221 14.41 -2.75 31.79
N GLU A 222 14.88 -3.99 31.86
CA GLU A 222 14.28 -5.11 31.13
C GLU A 222 12.85 -5.40 31.60
N LEU A 223 12.61 -5.39 32.91
CA LEU A 223 11.27 -5.59 33.48
C LEU A 223 10.31 -4.45 33.10
N LEU A 224 10.80 -3.20 33.11
CA LEU A 224 10.03 -2.05 32.68
C LEU A 224 9.68 -2.12 31.19
N LYS A 225 10.66 -2.48 30.34
CA LYS A 225 10.46 -2.70 28.91
C LYS A 225 9.40 -3.76 28.67
N LYS A 226 9.50 -4.94 29.31
CA LYS A 226 8.51 -6.01 29.18
C LYS A 226 7.10 -5.57 29.57
N LYS A 227 6.98 -4.72 30.60
CA LYS A 227 5.69 -4.17 31.04
C LYS A 227 5.11 -3.20 30.00
N LEU A 228 5.93 -2.32 29.41
CA LEU A 228 5.50 -1.43 28.34
C LEU A 228 5.14 -2.21 27.08
N ASP A 229 5.98 -3.18 26.66
CA ASP A 229 5.73 -4.05 25.52
C ASP A 229 4.37 -4.75 25.66
N ALA A 230 4.07 -5.32 26.83
CA ALA A 230 2.79 -5.97 27.11
C ALA A 230 1.60 -4.99 27.03
N LYS A 231 1.74 -3.81 27.65
CA LYS A 231 0.70 -2.76 27.64
C LYS A 231 0.36 -2.30 26.23
N TYR A 232 1.36 -2.04 25.40
CA TYR A 232 1.13 -1.55 24.04
C TYR A 232 0.72 -2.66 23.07
N THR A 233 1.21 -3.89 23.27
CA THR A 233 0.70 -5.07 22.55
C THR A 233 -0.80 -5.24 22.77
N GLU A 234 -1.28 -5.09 24.00
CA GLU A 234 -2.71 -5.16 24.30
C GLU A 234 -3.51 -4.03 23.63
N LYS A 235 -3.02 -2.78 23.71
CA LYS A 235 -3.66 -1.63 23.04
C LYS A 235 -3.77 -1.82 21.52
N PHE A 236 -2.69 -2.25 20.86
CA PHE A 236 -2.70 -2.52 19.42
C PHE A 236 -3.60 -3.71 19.06
N SER A 237 -3.61 -4.77 19.87
CA SER A 237 -4.52 -5.91 19.65
C SER A 237 -6.00 -5.50 19.74
N ASN A 238 -6.34 -4.65 20.71
CA ASN A 238 -7.70 -4.12 20.84
C ASN A 238 -8.09 -3.22 19.67
N LEU A 239 -7.17 -2.34 19.24
CA LEU A 239 -7.38 -1.54 18.02
C LEU A 239 -7.63 -2.42 16.79
N GLN A 240 -6.81 -3.46 16.60
CA GLN A 240 -6.95 -4.40 15.49
C GLN A 240 -8.32 -5.10 15.49
N LYS A 241 -8.76 -5.59 16.65
CA LYS A 241 -10.08 -6.24 16.79
C LYS A 241 -11.22 -5.28 16.47
N ASN A 242 -11.19 -4.07 17.01
CA ASN A 242 -12.23 -3.07 16.77
C ASN A 242 -12.29 -2.68 15.29
N SER A 243 -11.12 -2.51 14.66
CA SER A 243 -11.03 -2.17 13.23
C SER A 243 -11.53 -3.32 12.36
N GLN A 244 -11.25 -4.57 12.73
CA GLN A 244 -11.78 -5.73 12.01
C GLN A 244 -13.31 -5.79 12.10
N ILE A 245 -13.89 -5.53 13.28
CA ILE A 245 -15.34 -5.46 13.45
C ILE A 245 -15.96 -4.38 12.55
N GLU A 246 -15.33 -3.20 12.47
CA GLU A 246 -15.80 -2.09 11.63
C GLU A 246 -15.71 -2.43 10.14
N VAL A 247 -14.60 -3.05 9.71
CA VAL A 247 -14.45 -3.57 8.32
C VAL A 247 -15.47 -4.65 8.00
N ASP A 248 -15.68 -5.62 8.90
CA ASP A 248 -16.66 -6.70 8.70
C ASP A 248 -18.08 -6.12 8.58
N SER A 249 -18.42 -5.13 9.43
CA SER A 249 -19.71 -4.43 9.38
C SER A 249 -19.92 -3.70 8.06
N LEU A 250 -18.93 -2.96 7.57
CA LEU A 250 -19.01 -2.26 6.27
C LEU A 250 -19.10 -3.25 5.12
N THR A 251 -18.37 -4.37 5.21
CA THR A 251 -18.39 -5.42 4.18
C THR A 251 -19.78 -6.07 4.09
N GLU A 252 -20.40 -6.39 5.22
CA GLU A 252 -21.78 -6.91 5.23
C GLU A 252 -22.78 -5.87 4.71
N ALA A 253 -22.63 -4.59 5.06
CA ALA A 253 -23.50 -3.53 4.53
C ALA A 253 -23.43 -3.41 3.00
N VAL A 254 -22.23 -3.50 2.42
CA VAL A 254 -22.02 -3.52 0.97
C VAL A 254 -22.67 -4.76 0.34
N LYS A 255 -22.47 -5.94 0.93
CA LYS A 255 -23.08 -7.18 0.43
C LYS A 255 -24.61 -7.10 0.45
N ASP A 256 -25.19 -6.64 1.55
CA ASP A 256 -26.63 -6.46 1.71
C ASP A 256 -27.21 -5.50 0.68
N TYR A 257 -26.49 -4.39 0.39
CA TYR A 257 -26.89 -3.45 -0.65
C TYR A 257 -26.87 -4.09 -2.04
N ILE A 258 -25.84 -4.89 -2.35
CA ILE A 258 -25.77 -5.63 -3.62
C ILE A 258 -26.95 -6.59 -3.75
N PHE A 259 -27.24 -7.37 -2.69
CA PHE A 259 -28.36 -8.31 -2.70
C PHE A 259 -29.71 -7.62 -2.87
N LYS A 260 -30.01 -6.58 -2.08
CA LYS A 260 -31.29 -5.86 -2.14
C LYS A 260 -31.52 -5.18 -3.48
N SER A 261 -30.51 -4.47 -3.99
CA SER A 261 -30.61 -3.82 -5.30
C SER A 261 -30.94 -4.83 -6.40
N ARG A 262 -30.37 -6.03 -6.31
CA ARG A 262 -30.66 -7.13 -7.23
C ARG A 262 -32.06 -7.70 -7.09
N GLU A 263 -32.58 -7.88 -5.88
CA GLU A 263 -33.97 -8.30 -5.64
C GLU A 263 -34.97 -7.30 -6.26
N GLU A 264 -34.59 -6.03 -6.35
CA GLU A 264 -35.34 -4.96 -7.02
C GLU A 264 -35.12 -4.89 -8.55
N GLY A 265 -34.29 -5.78 -9.11
CA GLY A 265 -33.96 -5.79 -10.55
C GLY A 265 -33.04 -4.66 -10.99
N LYS A 266 -32.35 -3.99 -10.05
CA LYS A 266 -31.38 -2.92 -10.34
C LYS A 266 -29.98 -3.52 -10.49
N GLU A 267 -29.29 -3.08 -11.54
CA GLU A 267 -27.85 -3.33 -11.68
C GLU A 267 -27.10 -2.44 -10.68
N VAL A 268 -26.19 -3.05 -9.92
CA VAL A 268 -25.31 -2.30 -9.01
C VAL A 268 -24.02 -2.01 -9.75
N THR A 269 -23.68 -0.73 -9.86
CA THR A 269 -22.42 -0.28 -10.44
C THR A 269 -21.39 0.02 -9.35
N ILE A 270 -20.11 0.11 -9.75
CA ILE A 270 -19.04 0.52 -8.83
C ILE A 270 -19.28 1.95 -8.33
N SER A 271 -19.84 2.81 -9.17
CA SER A 271 -20.23 4.18 -8.81
C SER A 271 -21.28 4.18 -7.71
N ASP A 272 -22.24 3.25 -7.74
CA ASP A 272 -23.26 3.13 -6.69
C ASP A 272 -22.61 2.73 -5.35
N LEU A 273 -21.70 1.75 -5.36
CA LEU A 273 -21.00 1.36 -4.15
C LEU A 273 -20.17 2.51 -3.57
N GLN A 274 -19.51 3.29 -4.41
CA GLN A 274 -18.75 4.44 -3.96
C GLN A 274 -19.64 5.53 -3.37
N ALA A 275 -20.72 5.88 -4.08
CA ALA A 275 -21.64 6.91 -3.61
C ALA A 275 -22.27 6.55 -2.26
N ASN A 276 -22.53 5.26 -2.02
CA ASN A 276 -23.17 4.81 -0.79
C ASN A 276 -22.18 4.48 0.35
N PHE A 277 -20.94 4.09 0.05
CA PHE A 277 -20.05 3.53 1.08
C PHE A 277 -18.65 4.16 1.15
N LEU A 278 -18.21 4.96 0.17
CA LEU A 278 -16.85 5.49 0.17
C LEU A 278 -16.57 6.41 1.36
N SER A 279 -17.55 7.24 1.76
CA SER A 279 -17.42 8.11 2.93
C SER A 279 -17.22 7.27 4.20
N ASP A 280 -18.10 6.29 4.43
CA ASP A 280 -18.04 5.44 5.61
C ASP A 280 -16.74 4.62 5.69
N ILE A 281 -16.28 4.09 4.55
CA ILE A 281 -14.99 3.38 4.47
C ILE A 281 -13.83 4.32 4.81
N THR A 282 -13.85 5.54 4.28
CA THR A 282 -12.78 6.53 4.51
C THR A 282 -12.78 7.01 5.96
N ASP A 283 -13.96 7.22 6.55
CA ASP A 283 -14.12 7.65 7.93
C ASP A 283 -13.69 6.56 8.91
N ALA A 284 -14.08 5.32 8.66
CA ALA A 284 -13.63 4.16 9.44
C ALA A 284 -12.10 4.01 9.39
N GLU A 285 -11.51 4.09 8.20
CA GLU A 285 -10.06 4.03 8.03
C GLU A 285 -9.35 5.18 8.78
N SER A 286 -9.81 6.42 8.58
CA SER A 286 -9.25 7.62 9.20
C SER A 286 -9.30 7.54 10.73
N LYS A 287 -10.41 7.07 11.30
CA LYS A 287 -10.59 6.88 12.74
C LYS A 287 -9.63 5.82 13.29
N THR A 288 -9.47 4.69 12.61
CA THR A 288 -8.49 3.67 13.00
C THR A 288 -7.06 4.21 12.91
N ASP A 289 -6.70 4.90 11.82
CA ASP A 289 -5.38 5.51 11.63
C ASP A 289 -5.07 6.51 12.76
N GLN A 290 -6.03 7.37 13.14
CA GLN A 290 -5.88 8.31 14.26
C GLN A 290 -5.67 7.61 15.60
N GLN A 291 -6.41 6.52 15.86
CA GLN A 291 -6.23 5.73 17.09
C GLN A 291 -4.87 5.04 17.12
N PHE A 292 -4.41 4.52 15.99
CA PHE A 292 -3.08 3.93 15.85
C PHE A 292 -1.98 4.94 16.18
N GLU A 293 -2.00 6.11 15.52
CA GLU A 293 -1.00 7.17 15.73
C GLU A 293 -1.02 7.69 17.17
N LYS A 294 -2.20 7.77 17.80
CA LYS A 294 -2.32 8.12 19.22
C LYS A 294 -1.63 7.09 20.11
N ILE A 295 -1.91 5.79 19.92
CA ILE A 295 -1.29 4.71 20.72
C ILE A 295 0.23 4.71 20.52
N LEU A 296 0.68 4.90 19.28
CA LEU A 296 2.10 4.94 18.93
C LEU A 296 2.82 6.14 19.58
N SER A 297 2.23 7.34 19.52
CA SER A 297 2.78 8.53 20.16
C SER A 297 2.82 8.40 21.69
N GLU A 298 1.79 7.80 22.30
CA GLU A 298 1.79 7.45 23.72
C GLU A 298 2.93 6.47 24.05
N ALA A 299 3.13 5.44 23.22
CA ALA A 299 4.22 4.47 23.40
C ALA A 299 5.58 5.14 23.33
N GLN A 300 5.84 5.93 22.30
CA GLN A 300 7.10 6.63 22.13
C GLN A 300 7.44 7.49 23.36
N LYS A 301 6.48 8.28 23.86
CA LYS A 301 6.66 9.10 25.06
C LYS A 301 7.01 8.28 26.31
N GLU A 302 6.34 7.14 26.52
CA GLU A 302 6.60 6.29 27.71
C GLU A 302 7.95 5.57 27.62
N TYR A 303 8.40 5.17 26.42
CA TYR A 303 9.73 4.57 26.23
C TYR A 303 10.84 5.61 26.42
N GLU A 304 10.70 6.79 25.81
CA GLU A 304 11.65 7.89 25.95
C GLU A 304 11.78 8.36 27.41
N ALA A 305 10.65 8.52 28.12
CA ALA A 305 10.64 8.87 29.54
C ALA A 305 11.33 7.81 30.43
N SER A 306 11.40 6.58 29.95
CA SER A 306 12.04 5.45 30.64
C SER A 306 13.48 5.20 30.15
N SER A 307 14.03 6.05 29.26
CA SER A 307 15.32 5.83 28.60
C SER A 307 15.43 4.47 27.89
N LEU A 308 14.31 3.97 27.36
CA LEU A 308 14.23 2.73 26.61
C LEU A 308 14.32 2.99 25.11
N ASP A 309 14.91 2.03 24.38
CA ASP A 309 15.01 2.09 22.93
C ASP A 309 13.63 2.00 22.26
N VAL A 310 13.35 2.94 21.36
CA VAL A 310 12.09 3.08 20.62
C VAL A 310 12.07 2.29 19.31
N SER A 311 13.18 1.68 18.89
CA SER A 311 13.26 0.92 17.62
C SER A 311 12.23 -0.20 17.52
N GLY A 312 11.84 -0.79 18.66
CA GLY A 312 10.79 -1.82 18.72
C GLY A 312 9.42 -1.34 18.25
N LEU A 313 9.16 -0.02 18.27
CA LEU A 313 7.87 0.55 17.85
C LEU A 313 7.63 0.46 16.34
N ASP A 314 8.67 0.35 15.52
CA ASP A 314 8.53 0.18 14.06
C ASP A 314 7.92 -1.18 13.69
N THR A 315 8.05 -2.18 14.57
CA THR A 315 7.36 -3.46 14.41
C THR A 315 5.84 -3.29 14.48
N PHE A 316 5.34 -2.43 15.37
CA PHE A 316 3.90 -2.16 15.47
C PHE A 316 3.36 -1.44 14.24
N LYS A 317 4.11 -0.49 13.66
CA LYS A 317 3.75 0.16 12.38
C LYS A 317 3.64 -0.87 11.25
N THR A 318 4.64 -1.74 11.15
CA THR A 318 4.66 -2.79 10.12
C THR A 318 3.47 -3.74 10.28
N GLN A 319 3.19 -4.20 11.50
CA GLN A 319 2.05 -5.08 11.80
C GLN A 319 0.71 -4.40 11.52
N TYR A 320 0.60 -3.11 11.82
CA TYR A 320 -0.60 -2.32 11.56
C TYR A 320 -0.91 -2.25 10.07
N GLU A 321 0.07 -1.87 9.25
CA GLU A 321 -0.10 -1.78 7.78
C GLU A 321 -0.40 -3.14 7.15
N GLN A 322 0.27 -4.20 7.62
CA GLN A 322 -0.03 -5.58 7.20
C GLN A 322 -1.47 -5.98 7.55
N SER A 323 -1.96 -5.63 8.74
CA SER A 323 -3.32 -5.92 9.16
C SER A 323 -4.34 -5.13 8.34
N LYS A 324 -4.07 -3.85 8.07
CA LYS A 324 -4.90 -2.97 7.24
C LYS A 324 -5.04 -3.52 5.82
N ASN A 325 -3.93 -3.87 5.18
CA ASN A 325 -3.93 -4.46 3.84
C ASN A 325 -4.65 -5.81 3.80
N LYS A 326 -4.43 -6.67 4.80
CA LYS A 326 -5.14 -7.96 4.91
C LYS A 326 -6.65 -7.78 5.05
N ALA A 327 -7.10 -6.83 5.89
CA ALA A 327 -8.51 -6.53 6.08
C ALA A 327 -9.15 -6.05 4.77
N ARG A 328 -8.51 -5.11 4.07
CA ARG A 328 -8.94 -4.64 2.74
C ARG A 328 -9.06 -5.77 1.72
N SER A 329 -8.02 -6.61 1.59
CA SER A 329 -8.04 -7.72 0.64
C SER A 329 -9.15 -8.73 0.94
N THR A 330 -9.40 -8.97 2.24
CA THR A 330 -10.44 -9.90 2.69
C THR A 330 -11.83 -9.35 2.38
N ALA A 331 -12.09 -8.08 2.70
CA ALA A 331 -13.33 -7.37 2.40
C ALA A 331 -13.62 -7.36 0.89
N LEU A 332 -12.64 -6.97 0.08
CA LEU A 332 -12.76 -6.96 -1.38
C LEU A 332 -13.08 -8.35 -1.94
N SER A 333 -12.40 -9.40 -1.47
CA SER A 333 -12.68 -10.77 -1.87
C SER A 333 -14.12 -11.18 -1.56
N GLN A 334 -14.64 -10.80 -0.39
CA GLN A 334 -16.02 -11.13 -0.01
C GLN A 334 -17.04 -10.38 -0.87
N ILE A 335 -16.82 -9.09 -1.11
CA ILE A 335 -17.69 -8.25 -1.96
C ILE A 335 -17.69 -8.80 -3.40
N LEU A 336 -16.51 -9.07 -3.96
CA LEU A 336 -16.37 -9.64 -5.31
C LEU A 336 -17.04 -10.99 -5.46
N SER A 337 -17.07 -11.82 -4.39
CA SER A 337 -17.75 -13.11 -4.44
C SER A 337 -19.25 -12.95 -4.66
N VAL A 338 -19.89 -12.00 -3.96
CA VAL A 338 -21.33 -11.67 -4.08
C VAL A 338 -21.64 -11.01 -5.43
N TRP A 339 -20.75 -10.13 -5.88
CA TRP A 339 -20.84 -9.48 -7.19
C TRP A 339 -20.85 -10.51 -8.33
N LYS A 340 -19.87 -11.44 -8.36
CA LYS A 340 -19.73 -12.44 -9.44
C LYS A 340 -20.86 -13.44 -9.49
N THR A 341 -21.33 -13.93 -8.33
CA THR A 341 -22.51 -14.81 -8.28
C THR A 341 -23.77 -14.13 -8.78
N SER A 342 -23.73 -12.81 -8.95
CA SER A 342 -24.88 -12.01 -9.36
C SER A 342 -24.95 -11.67 -10.85
N SER A 343 -23.90 -11.97 -11.61
CA SER A 343 -23.81 -11.72 -13.06
C SER A 343 -24.28 -12.89 -13.93
N LYS A 344 -24.83 -13.96 -13.32
CA LYS A 344 -25.57 -15.03 -14.00
C LYS A 344 -27.05 -14.88 -13.71
#